data_AF-A0A7C7WWQ6-F1
#
_entry.id   AF-A0A7C7WWQ6-F1
#
_cell.length_a   1.000
_cell.length_b   1.000
_cell.length_c   1.000
_cell.angle_alpha   90.00
_cell.angle_beta   90.00
_cell.angle_gamma   90.00
#
_symmetry.space_group_name_H-M   'P 1'
#
loop_
_entity.id
_entity.type
_entity.pdbx_description
1 polymer ?
#
loop_
_entity_poly.entity_id
_entity_poly.type
_entity_poly.pdbx_seq_one_letter_code
_entity_poly.pdbx_strand_id
1 'polypeptide(L)'
;MSHKKPTPILGEHNAKICPVCGKRSYSAGGIHPQCAVQQADAPREAQLKAKKKAEAKKTPVVKKLPQTWTKKICPNCGVQTHVRKRICDCGFDFFKS
;
A
#
# COMPACT_ATOMS: atom_id res chain seq x y z
N MET A 1 46.01 -40.29 -10.66
CA MET A 1 45.87 -39.03 -11.41
C MET A 1 44.81 -38.17 -10.75
N SER A 2 45.20 -37.15 -9.98
CA SER A 2 44.24 -36.26 -9.30
C SER A 2 43.91 -35.10 -10.25
N HIS A 3 42.79 -35.20 -10.96
CA HIS A 3 42.28 -34.11 -11.79
C HIS A 3 41.56 -33.10 -10.90
N LYS A 4 42.30 -32.13 -10.35
CA LYS A 4 41.68 -30.98 -9.69
C LYS A 4 40.98 -30.14 -10.75
N LYS A 5 39.69 -29.87 -10.55
CA LYS A 5 38.89 -29.03 -11.46
C LYS A 5 39.53 -27.63 -11.52
N PRO A 6 39.67 -27.03 -12.72
CA PRO A 6 40.24 -25.70 -12.86
C PRO A 6 39.36 -24.70 -12.11
N THR A 7 40.01 -23.77 -11.41
CA THR A 7 39.33 -22.67 -10.72
C THR A 7 38.59 -21.83 -11.78
N PRO A 8 37.26 -21.65 -11.66
CA PRO A 8 36.54 -20.84 -12.63
C PRO A 8 37.08 -19.41 -12.59
N ILE A 9 37.41 -18.87 -13.77
CA ILE A 9 37.77 -17.46 -13.94
C ILE A 9 36.48 -16.65 -13.79
N LEU A 10 36.08 -16.42 -12.54
CA LEU A 10 35.07 -15.43 -12.20
C LEU A 10 35.77 -14.08 -12.28
N GLY A 11 35.96 -13.58 -13.51
CA GLY A 11 36.48 -12.23 -13.72
C GLY A 11 35.66 -11.25 -12.88
N GLU A 12 36.34 -10.30 -12.21
CA GLU A 12 35.72 -9.34 -11.30
C GLU A 12 34.41 -8.84 -11.90
N HIS A 13 33.31 -9.38 -11.39
CA HIS A 13 32.02 -9.13 -11.95
C HIS A 13 31.70 -7.68 -11.58
N ASN A 14 32.06 -6.74 -12.45
CA ASN A 14 31.83 -5.30 -12.38
C ASN A 14 30.34 -5.04 -12.24
N ALA A 15 29.87 -5.24 -11.03
CA ALA A 15 28.48 -5.14 -10.71
C ALA A 15 28.14 -3.69 -10.56
N LYS A 16 27.43 -3.19 -11.56
CA LYS A 16 26.88 -1.85 -11.48
C LYS A 16 25.86 -1.84 -10.33
N ILE A 17 26.07 -0.96 -9.37
CA ILE A 17 25.13 -0.71 -8.28
C ILE A 17 24.04 0.19 -8.82
N CYS A 18 22.78 -0.18 -8.58
CA CYS A 18 21.63 0.61 -8.97
C CYS A 18 21.56 1.91 -8.14
N PRO A 19 21.56 3.09 -8.77
CA PRO A 19 21.50 4.38 -8.07
C PRO A 19 20.16 4.63 -7.38
N VAL A 20 19.09 3.89 -7.73
CA VAL A 20 17.75 4.07 -7.15
C VAL A 20 17.59 3.30 -5.84
N CYS A 21 18.11 2.07 -5.77
CA CYS A 21 17.87 1.17 -4.63
C CYS A 21 19.15 0.68 -3.93
N GLY A 22 20.34 1.02 -4.43
CA GLY A 22 21.63 0.64 -3.85
C GLY A 22 21.99 -0.83 -4.02
N LYS A 23 21.19 -1.61 -4.75
CA LYS A 23 21.44 -3.05 -4.98
C LYS A 23 22.15 -3.29 -6.30
N ARG A 24 22.87 -4.41 -6.38
CA ARG A 24 23.52 -4.90 -7.61
C ARG A 24 22.51 -5.04 -8.74
N SER A 25 22.76 -4.37 -9.86
CA SER A 25 21.96 -4.48 -11.08
C SER A 25 22.62 -5.44 -12.06
N TYR A 26 21.79 -6.24 -12.73
CA TYR A 26 22.19 -7.11 -13.84
C TYR A 26 21.99 -6.44 -15.20
N SER A 27 21.44 -5.22 -15.25
CA SER A 27 21.24 -4.51 -16.51
C SER A 27 22.54 -3.89 -17.02
N ALA A 28 22.69 -3.82 -18.35
CA ALA A 28 23.84 -3.17 -18.98
C ALA A 28 23.99 -1.70 -18.56
N GLY A 29 22.86 -0.99 -18.35
CA GLY A 29 22.82 0.39 -17.87
C GLY A 29 23.02 0.56 -16.36
N GLY A 30 23.08 -0.53 -15.59
CA GLY A 30 23.29 -0.47 -14.14
C GLY A 30 22.07 -0.08 -13.30
N ILE A 31 20.90 0.16 -13.91
CA ILE A 31 19.63 0.45 -13.23
C ILE A 31 18.65 -0.72 -13.43
N HIS A 32 17.99 -1.21 -12.38
CA HIS A 32 16.99 -2.26 -12.53
C HIS A 32 15.82 -1.78 -13.41
N PRO A 33 15.22 -2.63 -14.25
CA PRO A 33 14.10 -2.25 -15.10
C PRO A 33 12.97 -1.55 -14.32
N GLN A 34 12.59 -2.10 -13.16
CA GLN A 34 11.56 -1.50 -12.31
C GLN A 34 11.97 -0.13 -11.76
N CYS A 35 13.23 0.04 -11.38
CA CYS A 35 13.76 1.30 -10.88
C CYS A 35 13.82 2.37 -11.99
N ALA A 36 14.15 1.99 -13.22
CA ALA A 36 14.14 2.89 -14.37
C ALA A 36 12.73 3.40 -14.68
N VAL A 37 11.73 2.51 -14.62
CA VAL A 37 10.31 2.89 -14.78
C VAL A 37 9.88 3.87 -13.69
N GLN A 38 10.19 3.59 -12.42
CA GLN A 38 9.87 4.50 -11.30
C GLN A 38 10.51 5.89 -11.49
N GLN A 39 11.76 5.93 -11.93
CA GLN A 39 12.46 7.19 -12.18
C GLN A 39 11.81 7.98 -13.34
N ALA A 40 11.37 7.29 -14.39
CA ALA A 40 10.66 7.90 -15.51
C ALA A 40 9.24 8.38 -15.13
N ASP A 41 8.54 7.65 -14.26
CA ASP A 41 7.18 7.98 -13.81
C ASP A 41 7.11 9.06 -12.72
N ALA A 42 8.19 9.27 -11.96
CA ALA A 42 8.27 10.27 -10.89
C ALA A 42 7.74 11.67 -11.27
N PRO A 43 8.11 12.29 -12.41
CA PRO A 43 7.56 13.59 -12.82
C PRO A 43 6.05 13.54 -13.08
N ARG A 44 5.56 12.49 -13.73
CA ARG A 44 4.14 12.30 -14.02
C ARG A 44 3.34 12.15 -12.73
N GLU A 45 3.83 11.36 -11.78
CA GLU A 45 3.20 11.22 -10.46
C GLU A 45 3.17 12.54 -9.69
N ALA A 46 4.24 13.33 -9.75
CA ALA A 46 4.31 14.62 -9.07
C ALA A 46 3.22 15.57 -9.61
N GLN A 47 3.03 15.62 -10.93
CA GLN A 47 1.96 16.42 -11.55
C GLN A 47 0.57 15.94 -11.14
N LEU A 48 0.32 14.62 -11.16
CA LEU A 48 -0.96 14.06 -10.74
C LEU A 48 -1.26 14.34 -9.27
N LYS A 49 -0.26 14.23 -8.39
CA LYS A 49 -0.37 14.57 -6.97
C LYS A 49 -0.68 16.06 -6.77
N ALA A 50 -0.03 16.95 -7.54
CA ALA A 50 -0.29 18.39 -7.48
C ALA A 50 -1.72 18.74 -7.94
N LYS A 51 -2.18 18.14 -9.06
CA LYS A 51 -3.56 18.32 -9.56
C LYS A 51 -4.59 17.86 -8.53
N LYS A 52 -4.44 16.66 -7.97
CA LYS A 52 -5.33 16.14 -6.92
C LYS A 52 -5.37 17.05 -5.68
N LYS A 53 -4.23 17.58 -5.24
CA LYS A 53 -4.17 18.53 -4.14
C LYS A 53 -4.87 19.85 -4.47
N ALA A 54 -4.74 20.34 -5.71
CA ALA A 54 -5.43 21.55 -6.15
C ALA A 54 -6.95 21.34 -6.23
N GLU A 55 -7.41 20.19 -6.72
CA GLU A 55 -8.83 19.82 -6.76
C GLU A 55 -9.41 19.66 -5.35
N ALA A 56 -8.70 18.99 -4.44
CA ALA A 56 -9.12 18.83 -3.05
C ALA A 56 -9.23 20.14 -2.26
N LYS A 57 -8.53 21.21 -2.70
CA LYS A 57 -8.70 22.57 -2.15
C LYS A 57 -9.94 23.27 -2.69
N LYS A 58 -10.39 22.92 -3.90
CA LYS A 58 -11.54 23.54 -4.57
C LYS A 58 -12.86 22.94 -4.12
N THR A 59 -12.88 21.67 -3.75
CA THR A 59 -14.06 21.04 -3.18
C THR A 59 -14.11 21.31 -1.67
N PRO A 60 -15.18 21.92 -1.15
CA PRO A 60 -15.39 21.91 0.30
C PRO A 60 -15.45 20.45 0.73
N VAL A 61 -14.75 20.11 1.81
CA VAL A 61 -14.80 18.79 2.43
C VAL A 61 -16.26 18.50 2.73
N VAL A 62 -16.91 17.72 1.85
CA VAL A 62 -18.21 17.15 2.13
C VAL A 62 -17.96 16.31 3.36
N LYS A 63 -18.41 16.80 4.53
CA LYS A 63 -18.38 16.05 5.78
C LYS A 63 -18.92 14.67 5.41
N LYS A 64 -18.10 13.63 5.52
CA LYS A 64 -18.52 12.26 5.21
C LYS A 64 -19.86 12.08 5.91
N LEU A 65 -20.92 11.90 5.12
CA LEU A 65 -22.25 11.63 5.67
C LEU A 65 -22.09 10.52 6.70
N PRO A 66 -22.63 10.65 7.92
CA PRO A 66 -22.46 9.64 8.95
C PRO A 66 -22.92 8.31 8.36
N GLN A 67 -22.00 7.35 8.29
CA GLN A 67 -22.24 6.04 7.68
C GLN A 67 -23.24 5.26 8.54
N THR A 68 -24.53 5.47 8.28
CA THR A 68 -25.67 4.96 9.07
C THR A 68 -25.66 3.44 9.14
N TRP A 69 -25.11 2.75 8.13
CA TRP A 69 -25.01 1.29 8.09
C TRP A 69 -24.19 0.68 9.23
N THR A 70 -23.32 1.45 9.90
CA THR A 70 -22.48 0.90 10.99
C THR A 70 -23.18 0.81 12.34
N LYS A 71 -24.37 1.41 12.48
CA LYS A 71 -25.09 1.54 13.77
C LYS A 71 -26.49 0.92 13.72
N LYS A 72 -26.91 0.25 14.80
CA LYS A 72 -28.28 -0.23 15.05
C LYS A 72 -28.78 0.20 16.42
N ILE A 73 -30.09 0.34 16.58
CA ILE A 73 -30.72 0.72 17.84
C ILE A 73 -31.19 -0.53 18.57
N CYS A 74 -30.91 -0.64 19.87
CA CYS A 74 -31.45 -1.72 20.69
C CYS A 74 -32.96 -1.53 20.94
N PRO A 75 -33.83 -2.52 20.68
CA PRO A 75 -35.26 -2.38 20.94
C PRO A 75 -35.60 -2.37 22.44
N ASN A 76 -34.72 -2.90 23.30
CA ASN A 76 -34.95 -2.94 24.75
C ASN A 76 -34.56 -1.61 25.44
N CYS A 77 -33.38 -1.06 25.11
CA CYS A 77 -32.84 0.12 25.82
C CYS A 77 -32.67 1.37 24.95
N GLY A 78 -32.92 1.32 23.63
CA GLY A 78 -32.80 2.47 22.73
C GLY A 78 -31.36 2.93 22.41
N VAL A 79 -30.34 2.27 22.96
CA VAL A 79 -28.93 2.64 22.74
C VAL A 79 -28.49 2.32 21.30
N GLN A 80 -27.75 3.25 20.68
CA GLN A 80 -27.07 3.00 19.42
C GLN A 80 -25.84 2.13 19.62
N THR A 81 -25.86 0.94 19.05
CA THR A 81 -24.76 -0.04 19.10
C THR A 81 -24.22 -0.31 17.70
N HIS A 82 -22.99 -0.83 17.61
CA HIS A 82 -22.44 -1.24 16.33
C HIS A 82 -23.21 -2.44 15.76
N VAL A 83 -23.48 -2.49 14.45
CA VAL A 83 -24.31 -3.55 13.82
C VAL A 83 -23.81 -4.96 14.12
N ARG A 84 -22.49 -5.13 14.24
CA ARG A 84 -21.85 -6.43 14.54
C ARG A 84 -21.96 -6.89 16.01
N LYS A 85 -22.37 -6.03 16.97
CA LYS A 85 -22.58 -6.49 18.35
C LYS A 85 -23.78 -7.44 18.38
N ARG A 86 -23.57 -8.69 18.81
CA ARG A 86 -24.64 -9.68 18.94
C ARG A 86 -25.55 -9.40 20.13
N ILE A 87 -24.97 -9.00 21.26
CA ILE A 87 -25.66 -8.73 22.51
C ILE A 87 -25.47 -7.25 22.84
N CYS A 88 -26.55 -6.56 23.17
CA CYS A 88 -26.51 -5.19 23.68
C CYS A 88 -25.95 -5.19 25.11
N ASP A 89 -25.40 -4.06 25.56
CA ASP A 89 -24.90 -3.92 26.94
C ASP A 89 -26.04 -4.06 27.98
N CYS A 90 -27.31 -3.89 27.57
CA CYS A 90 -28.49 -4.20 28.38
C CYS A 90 -28.90 -5.70 28.38
N GLY A 91 -28.11 -6.59 27.78
CA GLY A 91 -28.38 -8.03 27.73
C GLY A 91 -29.30 -8.52 26.60
N PHE A 92 -29.82 -7.64 25.75
CA PHE A 92 -30.68 -8.03 24.62
C PHE A 92 -29.87 -8.71 23.51
N ASP A 93 -30.21 -9.96 23.13
CA ASP A 93 -29.62 -10.66 21.99
C ASP A 93 -30.37 -10.29 20.70
N PHE A 94 -29.68 -9.66 19.77
CA PHE A 94 -30.25 -9.21 18.49
C PHE A 94 -30.60 -10.36 17.53
N PHE A 95 -30.20 -11.60 17.82
CA PHE A 95 -30.34 -12.76 16.92
C PHE A 95 -31.16 -13.90 17.53
N LYS A 96 -31.65 -13.73 18.76
CA LYS A 96 -32.52 -14.70 19.42
C LYS A 96 -33.94 -14.14 19.38
N SER A 97 -34.69 -14.52 18.34
CA SER A 97 -36.11 -14.21 18.17
C SER A 97 -36.95 -14.90 19.24
#